data_AF-A0A7T0LIV4-F1
#
_entry.id   AF-A0A7T0LIV4-F1
#
_cell.length_a   1.000
_cell.length_b   1.000
_cell.length_c   1.000
_cell.angle_alpha   90.00
_cell.angle_beta   90.00
_cell.angle_gamma   90.00
#
_symmetry.space_group_name_H-M   'P 1'
#
loop_
_entity.id
_entity.type
_entity.pdbx_description
1 polymer ?
#
loop_
_entity_poly.entity_id
_entity_poly.type
_entity_poly.pdbx_seq_one_letter_code
_entity_poly.pdbx_strand_id
1 'polypeptide(L)'
;MSTSVHIICVDDHKIVASGCQAEFTRVGLPWIVSWYPRLADIVWPVSERVVALLDLRLADRTDPAKNIADLEGRGVPVVVYTSGEKRYLLRQAIEAGALAIVNKKEEISVLIEAVDSALEGRATGSFDWATALDEDEDFTKRLTVSKLEVLRLYAGGLSAKQVAHRLDLALNTVNKYVSEIKDEYRKVGRLSQGDRVTLFREAVHDGILPD
;
A
#
# COMPACT_ATOMS: atom_id res chain seq x y z
N MET A 1 -1.43 -30.65 21.83
CA MET A 1 -0.36 -29.66 22.07
C MET A 1 -0.74 -28.43 21.26
N SER A 2 -0.93 -27.27 21.89
CA SER A 2 -1.25 -26.05 21.13
C SER A 2 -0.02 -25.71 20.30
N THR A 3 -0.11 -25.81 18.98
CA THR A 3 1.00 -25.47 18.07
C THR A 3 1.27 -23.98 18.21
N SER A 4 2.46 -23.62 18.71
CA SER A 4 2.79 -22.21 18.97
C SER A 4 2.87 -21.45 17.65
N VAL A 5 2.09 -20.36 17.55
CA VAL A 5 2.11 -19.45 16.41
C VAL A 5 3.39 -18.62 16.49
N HIS A 6 4.14 -18.61 15.40
CA HIS A 6 5.31 -17.75 15.23
C HIS A 6 4.97 -16.57 14.33
N ILE A 7 5.14 -15.38 14.88
CA ILE A 7 4.96 -14.12 14.17
C ILE A 7 6.34 -13.58 13.81
N ILE A 8 6.60 -13.46 12.52
CA ILE A 8 7.79 -12.82 11.99
C ILE A 8 7.42 -11.35 11.75
N CYS A 9 7.86 -10.46 12.64
CA CYS A 9 7.67 -9.03 12.51
C CYS A 9 8.85 -8.43 11.74
N VAL A 10 8.59 -7.98 10.52
CA VAL A 10 9.56 -7.24 9.71
C VAL A 10 9.21 -5.76 9.74
N ASP A 11 10.03 -5.01 10.46
CA ASP A 11 9.81 -3.61 10.77
C ASP A 11 11.16 -2.96 11.06
N ASP A 12 11.40 -1.73 10.62
CA ASP A 12 12.63 -1.02 10.94
C ASP A 12 12.74 -0.63 12.43
N HIS A 13 11.62 -0.69 13.17
CA HIS A 13 11.53 -0.38 14.59
C HIS A 13 11.24 -1.62 15.45
N LYS A 14 12.26 -2.11 16.17
CA LYS A 14 12.15 -3.23 17.14
C LYS A 14 11.04 -3.07 18.20
N ILE A 15 10.66 -1.83 18.50
CA ILE A 15 9.61 -1.55 19.48
C ILE A 15 8.26 -2.12 19.05
N VAL A 16 7.99 -2.21 17.75
CA VAL A 16 6.73 -2.75 17.20
C VAL A 16 6.58 -4.21 17.59
N ALA A 17 7.58 -5.04 17.31
CA ALA A 17 7.59 -6.45 17.69
C ALA A 17 7.49 -6.66 19.21
N SER A 18 8.22 -5.84 19.98
CA SER A 18 8.16 -5.87 21.46
C SER A 18 6.76 -5.53 21.99
N GLY A 19 6.10 -4.53 21.39
CA GLY A 19 4.73 -4.14 21.71
C GLY A 19 3.73 -5.25 21.38
N CYS A 20 3.82 -5.83 20.19
CA CYS A 20 3.00 -6.98 19.80
C CYS A 20 3.18 -8.15 20.79
N GLN A 21 4.41 -8.52 21.13
CA GLN A 21 4.67 -9.60 22.10
C GLN A 21 4.04 -9.32 23.46
N ALA A 22 4.17 -8.09 23.97
CA ALA A 22 3.59 -7.69 25.25
C ALA A 22 2.06 -7.79 25.23
N GLU A 23 1.43 -7.27 24.17
CA GLU A 23 -0.02 -7.29 24.02
C GLU A 23 -0.59 -8.70 23.85
N PHE A 24 0.03 -9.54 23.02
CA PHE A 24 -0.38 -10.95 22.87
C PHE A 24 -0.26 -11.71 24.19
N THR A 25 0.82 -11.49 24.94
CA THR A 25 0.99 -12.08 26.28
C THR A 25 -0.09 -11.59 27.24
N ARG A 26 -0.42 -10.30 27.22
CA ARG A 26 -1.44 -9.68 28.08
C ARG A 26 -2.82 -10.30 27.88
N VAL A 27 -3.16 -10.68 26.65
CA VAL A 27 -4.44 -11.35 26.32
C VAL A 27 -4.36 -12.88 26.39
N GLY A 28 -3.22 -13.45 26.82
CA GLY A 28 -3.06 -14.89 27.04
C GLY A 28 -2.78 -15.71 25.78
N LEU A 29 -2.35 -15.07 24.68
CA LEU A 29 -1.96 -15.76 23.45
C LEU A 29 -0.49 -16.22 23.53
N PRO A 30 -0.18 -17.53 23.42
CA PRO A 30 1.17 -18.06 23.50
C PRO A 30 1.92 -17.91 22.15
N TRP A 31 1.80 -16.73 21.55
CA TRP A 31 2.42 -16.39 20.27
C TRP A 31 3.83 -15.86 20.50
N ILE A 32 4.75 -16.27 19.63
CA ILE A 32 6.15 -15.88 19.69
C ILE A 32 6.40 -14.87 18.58
N VAL A 33 6.85 -13.66 18.93
CA VAL A 33 7.19 -12.61 17.97
C VAL A 33 8.70 -12.50 17.81
N SER A 34 9.20 -12.77 16.61
CA SER A 34 10.59 -12.53 16.22
C SER A 34 10.69 -11.26 15.39
N TRP A 35 11.70 -10.42 15.65
CA TRP A 35 11.87 -9.15 14.97
C TRP A 35 13.04 -9.19 13.97
N TYR A 36 12.82 -8.63 12.79
CA TYR A 36 13.83 -8.43 11.77
C TYR A 36 13.70 -7.04 11.14
N PRO A 37 14.80 -6.30 10.92
CA PRO A 37 14.74 -5.02 10.23
C PRO A 37 14.51 -5.15 8.72
N ARG A 38 14.73 -6.36 8.15
CA ARG A 38 14.67 -6.65 6.70
C ARG A 38 14.31 -8.12 6.49
N LEU A 39 13.70 -8.43 5.35
CA LEU A 39 13.40 -9.82 4.96
C LEU A 39 14.65 -10.70 4.86
N ALA A 40 15.76 -10.15 4.37
CA ALA A 40 17.00 -10.90 4.17
C ALA A 40 17.62 -11.43 5.47
N ASP A 41 17.26 -10.85 6.62
CA ASP A 41 17.80 -11.20 7.92
C ASP A 41 16.98 -12.27 8.64
N ILE A 42 15.84 -12.70 8.06
CA ILE A 42 14.90 -13.63 8.69
C ILE A 42 15.58 -14.98 8.96
N VAL A 43 15.54 -15.38 10.23
CA VAL A 43 15.82 -16.75 10.66
C VAL A 43 14.49 -17.49 10.74
N TRP A 44 14.24 -18.38 9.78
CA TRP A 44 12.96 -19.07 9.64
C TRP A 44 12.71 -20.03 10.82
N PRO A 45 11.58 -19.88 11.54
CA PRO A 45 11.25 -20.77 12.65
C PRO A 45 10.82 -22.14 12.13
N VAL A 46 11.09 -23.18 12.93
CA VAL A 46 10.57 -24.53 12.70
C VAL A 46 9.18 -24.62 13.34
N SER A 47 8.18 -24.05 12.66
CA SER A 47 6.77 -24.10 13.06
C SER A 47 5.87 -24.26 11.84
N GLU A 48 4.76 -24.98 12.01
CA GLU A 48 3.71 -25.12 10.98
C GLU A 48 2.77 -23.90 10.96
N ARG A 49 2.80 -23.05 11.99
CA ARG A 49 1.96 -21.85 12.08
C ARG A 49 2.84 -20.61 12.12
N VAL A 50 3.18 -20.11 10.94
CA VAL A 50 4.01 -18.92 10.75
C VAL A 50 3.21 -17.86 10.01
N VAL A 51 3.27 -16.61 10.45
CA VAL A 51 2.69 -15.45 9.77
C VAL A 51 3.70 -14.30 9.79
N ALA A 52 3.73 -13.51 8.72
CA ALA A 52 4.53 -12.31 8.68
C ALA A 52 3.68 -11.07 9.02
N LEU A 53 4.15 -10.24 9.96
CA LEU A 53 3.72 -8.85 10.08
C LEU A 53 4.73 -7.99 9.33
N LEU A 54 4.29 -7.33 8.26
CA LEU A 54 5.18 -6.57 7.38
C LEU A 54 4.86 -5.07 7.43
N ASP A 55 5.84 -4.25 7.76
CA ASP A 55 5.79 -2.83 7.44
C ASP A 55 6.10 -2.61 5.94
N LEU A 56 5.33 -1.74 5.30
CA LEU A 56 5.56 -1.34 3.91
C LEU A 56 6.71 -0.33 3.77
N ARG A 57 7.21 0.21 4.88
CA ARG A 57 8.40 1.08 4.88
C ARG A 57 9.53 0.48 5.67
N LEU A 58 10.39 -0.24 4.97
CA LEU A 58 11.64 -0.72 5.53
C LEU A 58 12.78 0.27 5.24
N ALA A 59 13.71 0.40 6.18
CA ALA A 59 14.85 1.31 6.09
C ALA A 59 15.79 0.98 4.91
N ASP A 60 15.77 -0.26 4.42
CA ASP A 60 16.54 -0.72 3.27
C ASP A 60 15.90 -0.39 1.91
N ARG A 61 14.69 0.20 1.92
CA ARG A 61 13.93 0.63 0.74
C ARG A 61 13.63 -0.50 -0.25
N THR A 62 13.55 -1.73 0.24
CA THR A 62 13.04 -2.86 -0.55
C THR A 62 11.61 -2.61 -1.00
N ASP A 63 11.26 -3.13 -2.17
CA ASP A 63 9.92 -3.02 -2.74
C ASP A 63 8.94 -3.86 -1.91
N PRO A 64 7.89 -3.25 -1.30
CA PRO A 64 6.95 -3.99 -0.47
C PRO A 64 6.21 -5.09 -1.23
N ALA A 65 5.85 -4.88 -2.50
CA ALA A 65 5.17 -5.90 -3.30
C ALA A 65 6.07 -7.11 -3.52
N LYS A 66 7.37 -6.88 -3.79
CA LYS A 66 8.36 -7.95 -3.90
C LYS A 66 8.53 -8.69 -2.58
N ASN A 67 8.60 -7.97 -1.45
CA ASN A 67 8.71 -8.59 -0.14
C ASN A 67 7.52 -9.50 0.16
N ILE A 68 6.30 -9.07 -0.18
CA ILE A 68 5.09 -9.89 0.02
C ILE A 68 5.14 -11.13 -0.88
N ALA A 69 5.49 -10.98 -2.16
CA ALA A 69 5.63 -12.12 -3.07
C ALA A 69 6.71 -13.12 -2.62
N ASP A 70 7.84 -12.64 -2.07
CA ASP A 70 8.90 -13.49 -1.54
C ASP A 70 8.45 -14.28 -0.29
N LEU A 71 7.58 -13.69 0.54
CA LEU A 71 6.96 -14.35 1.69
C LEU A 71 5.89 -15.37 1.26
N GLU A 72 5.04 -14.99 0.31
CA GLU A 72 4.01 -15.86 -0.28
C GLU A 72 4.65 -17.08 -0.98
N GLY A 73 5.72 -16.87 -1.73
CA GLY A 73 6.48 -17.95 -2.39
C GLY A 73 7.12 -18.95 -1.41
N ARG A 74 7.19 -18.61 -0.13
CA ARG A 74 7.60 -19.51 0.98
C ARG A 74 6.41 -20.16 1.70
N GLY A 75 5.19 -19.86 1.29
CA GLY A 75 3.96 -20.29 1.95
C GLY A 75 3.69 -19.56 3.28
N VAL A 76 4.28 -18.38 3.48
CA VAL A 76 4.09 -17.60 4.71
C VAL A 76 3.03 -16.52 4.47
N PRO A 77 1.84 -16.61 5.09
CA PRO A 77 0.82 -15.59 4.95
C PRO A 77 1.29 -14.23 5.49
N VAL A 78 0.88 -13.15 4.82
CA VAL A 78 1.31 -11.80 5.14
C VAL A 78 0.14 -10.95 5.63
N VAL A 79 0.32 -10.36 6.81
CA VAL A 79 -0.49 -9.27 7.33
C VAL A 79 0.36 -8.01 7.25
N VAL A 80 -0.09 -7.02 6.49
CA VAL A 80 0.55 -5.71 6.46
C VAL A 80 0.20 -4.97 7.76
N TYR A 81 1.22 -4.51 8.47
CA TYR A 81 1.06 -3.77 9.72
C TYR A 81 1.77 -2.41 9.61
N THR A 82 1.01 -1.33 9.45
CA THR A 82 1.53 -0.02 9.00
C THR A 82 1.01 1.15 9.84
N SER A 83 1.77 2.25 9.95
CA SER A 83 1.35 3.49 10.63
C SER A 83 0.31 4.33 9.85
N GLY A 84 -0.10 3.88 8.66
CA GLY A 84 -1.00 4.60 7.75
C GLY A 84 -0.26 5.02 6.49
N GLU A 85 -0.06 4.06 5.58
CA GLU A 85 0.59 4.30 4.30
C GLU A 85 -0.31 4.91 3.22
N LYS A 86 0.34 5.39 2.16
CA LYS A 86 -0.33 5.87 0.94
C LYS A 86 -1.15 4.76 0.29
N ARG A 87 -2.33 5.13 -0.24
CA ARG A 87 -3.30 4.22 -0.87
C ARG A 87 -2.69 3.30 -1.94
N TYR A 88 -1.78 3.82 -2.77
CA TYR A 88 -1.14 3.02 -3.82
C TYR A 88 -0.27 1.88 -3.27
N LEU A 89 0.41 2.08 -2.13
CA LEU A 89 1.24 1.05 -1.49
C LEU A 89 0.37 -0.06 -0.89
N LEU A 90 -0.75 0.32 -0.28
CA LEU A 90 -1.73 -0.63 0.24
C LEU A 90 -2.29 -1.52 -0.87
N ARG A 91 -2.59 -0.93 -2.04
CA ARG A 91 -3.07 -1.68 -3.20
C ARG A 91 -2.02 -2.64 -3.76
N GLN A 92 -0.78 -2.16 -3.95
CA GLN A 92 0.32 -3.02 -4.38
C GLN A 92 0.54 -4.19 -3.42
N ALA A 93 0.32 -3.97 -2.11
CA ALA A 93 0.41 -5.04 -1.14
C ALA A 93 -0.69 -6.10 -1.30
N ILE A 94 -1.94 -5.67 -1.55
CA ILE A 94 -3.07 -6.58 -1.83
C ILE A 94 -2.81 -7.36 -3.13
N GLU A 95 -2.44 -6.67 -4.21
CA GLU A 95 -2.11 -7.27 -5.51
C GLU A 95 -0.97 -8.29 -5.40
N ALA A 96 -0.02 -8.06 -4.48
CA ALA A 96 1.10 -8.94 -4.21
C ALA A 96 0.76 -10.13 -3.30
N GLY A 97 -0.48 -10.22 -2.79
CA GLY A 97 -0.94 -11.37 -1.99
C GLY A 97 -1.02 -11.15 -0.47
N ALA A 98 -1.00 -9.90 0.01
CA ALA A 98 -1.27 -9.63 1.42
C ALA A 98 -2.71 -10.06 1.78
N LEU A 99 -2.86 -10.80 2.87
CA LEU A 99 -4.16 -11.29 3.34
C LEU A 99 -4.90 -10.27 4.20
N ALA A 100 -4.17 -9.33 4.80
CA ALA A 100 -4.77 -8.29 5.63
C ALA A 100 -3.93 -7.02 5.65
N ILE A 101 -4.59 -5.90 5.91
CA ILE A 101 -3.97 -4.62 6.20
C ILE A 101 -4.51 -4.13 7.54
N VAL A 102 -3.62 -3.88 8.48
CA VAL A 102 -3.93 -3.39 9.82
C VAL A 102 -3.12 -2.13 10.10
N ASN A 103 -3.79 -1.09 10.60
CA ASN A 103 -3.10 0.12 11.03
C ASN A 103 -2.54 -0.08 12.45
N LYS A 104 -1.30 0.37 12.70
CA LYS A 104 -0.64 0.34 14.01
C LYS A 104 -1.40 1.11 15.10
N LYS A 105 -2.31 2.00 14.70
CA LYS A 105 -3.19 2.76 15.61
C LYS A 105 -4.49 2.02 15.97
N GLU A 106 -4.83 0.94 15.27
CA GLU A 106 -6.00 0.14 15.60
C GLU A 106 -5.80 -0.64 16.90
N GLU A 107 -6.93 -0.99 17.51
CA GLU A 107 -6.95 -1.85 18.68
C GLU A 107 -6.28 -3.20 18.37
N ILE A 108 -5.54 -3.75 19.35
CA ILE A 108 -4.81 -5.01 19.16
C ILE A 108 -5.73 -6.16 18.73
N SER A 109 -7.01 -6.14 19.10
CA SER A 109 -8.00 -7.14 18.69
C SER A 109 -8.12 -7.25 17.17
N VAL A 110 -7.97 -6.15 16.43
CA VAL A 110 -8.01 -6.14 14.96
C VAL A 110 -6.80 -6.88 14.39
N LEU A 111 -5.60 -6.66 14.96
CA LEU A 111 -4.39 -7.37 14.56
C LEU A 111 -4.49 -8.88 14.86
N ILE A 112 -5.06 -9.24 16.01
CA ILE A 112 -5.27 -10.64 16.41
C ILE A 112 -6.20 -11.34 15.41
N GLU A 113 -7.34 -10.73 15.09
CA GLU A 113 -8.31 -11.28 14.12
C GLU A 113 -7.70 -11.44 12.72
N ALA A 114 -6.90 -10.45 12.29
CA ALA A 114 -6.18 -10.48 11.02
C ALA A 114 -5.15 -11.62 10.97
N VAL A 115 -4.39 -11.82 12.05
CA VAL A 115 -3.41 -12.91 12.17
C VAL A 115 -4.11 -14.27 12.14
N ASP A 116 -5.16 -14.46 12.94
CA ASP A 116 -5.89 -15.73 12.99
C ASP A 116 -6.48 -16.09 11.63
N SER A 117 -7.04 -15.11 10.92
CA SER A 117 -7.60 -15.32 9.59
C SER A 117 -6.53 -15.59 8.54
N ALA A 118 -5.41 -14.87 8.59
CA ALA A 118 -4.27 -15.09 7.70
C ALA A 118 -3.66 -16.50 7.88
N LEU A 119 -3.60 -17.01 9.12
CA LEU A 119 -3.18 -18.39 9.41
C LEU A 119 -4.13 -19.45 8.85
N GLU A 120 -5.39 -19.08 8.57
CA GLU A 120 -6.37 -19.93 7.89
C GLU A 120 -6.40 -19.69 6.37
N GLY A 121 -5.51 -18.85 5.83
CA GLY A 121 -5.50 -18.46 4.43
C GLY A 121 -6.68 -17.58 4.01
N ARG A 122 -7.40 -17.01 4.98
CA ARG A 122 -8.53 -16.11 4.74
C ARG A 122 -8.06 -14.67 4.74
N ALA A 123 -8.44 -13.93 3.70
CA ALA A 123 -8.22 -12.50 3.67
C ALA A 123 -9.21 -11.79 4.60
N THR A 124 -8.72 -10.83 5.41
CA THR A 124 -9.52 -10.06 6.37
C THR A 124 -9.01 -8.63 6.50
N GLY A 125 -9.90 -7.69 6.79
CA GLY A 125 -9.57 -6.27 6.91
C GLY A 125 -10.06 -5.47 5.70
N SER A 126 -11.00 -4.57 5.95
CA SER A 126 -11.41 -3.43 5.09
C SER A 126 -11.34 -3.60 3.56
N PHE A 127 -11.82 -4.71 3.01
CA PHE A 127 -12.12 -4.79 1.57
C PHE A 127 -13.30 -3.89 1.17
N ASP A 128 -14.03 -3.29 2.14
CA ASP A 128 -14.95 -2.18 1.86
C ASP A 128 -14.22 -0.95 1.29
N TRP A 129 -12.95 -0.70 1.67
CA TRP A 129 -12.14 0.32 1.00
C TRP A 129 -11.74 -0.12 -0.41
N ALA A 130 -11.38 -1.40 -0.61
CA ALA A 130 -11.06 -1.95 -1.94
C ALA A 130 -12.26 -1.86 -2.92
N THR A 131 -13.49 -1.96 -2.41
CA THR A 131 -14.72 -1.86 -3.21
C THR A 131 -15.05 -0.40 -3.56
N ALA A 132 -14.85 0.54 -2.63
CA ALA A 132 -14.91 1.97 -2.94
C ALA A 132 -13.76 2.42 -3.88
N LEU A 133 -12.64 1.69 -3.88
CA LEU A 133 -11.50 1.90 -4.77
C LEU A 133 -11.78 1.43 -6.21
N ASP A 134 -12.64 0.43 -6.44
CA ASP A 134 -13.02 -0.04 -7.79
C ASP A 134 -13.76 1.04 -8.61
N GLU A 135 -14.58 1.87 -7.96
CA GLU A 135 -15.30 2.97 -8.62
C GLU A 135 -14.37 4.14 -9.04
N ASP A 136 -13.31 4.41 -8.26
CA ASP A 136 -12.28 5.40 -8.58
C ASP A 136 -11.20 4.84 -9.56
N GLU A 137 -11.01 3.53 -9.62
CA GLU A 137 -10.01 2.89 -10.49
C GLU A 137 -10.42 2.84 -11.97
N ASP A 138 -11.72 2.77 -12.27
CA ASP A 138 -12.24 2.89 -13.63
C ASP A 138 -11.85 4.24 -14.28
N PHE A 139 -11.60 5.26 -13.45
CA PHE A 139 -11.17 6.58 -13.88
C PHE A 139 -9.69 6.64 -14.27
N THR A 140 -8.79 6.17 -13.41
CA THR A 140 -7.33 6.22 -13.69
C THR A 140 -6.92 5.25 -14.79
N LYS A 141 -7.63 4.12 -14.96
CA LYS A 141 -7.47 3.19 -16.11
C LYS A 141 -7.86 3.83 -17.45
N ARG A 142 -8.74 4.84 -17.48
CA ARG A 142 -9.05 5.61 -18.71
C ARG A 142 -7.90 6.52 -19.15
N LEU A 143 -6.97 6.85 -18.25
CA LEU A 143 -5.78 7.62 -18.57
C LEU A 143 -4.64 6.71 -19.01
N THR A 144 -4.23 6.82 -20.27
CA THR A 144 -3.05 6.11 -20.81
C THR A 144 -1.78 6.48 -20.03
N VAL A 145 -0.75 5.61 -20.05
CA VAL A 145 0.57 5.83 -19.42
C VAL A 145 1.14 7.23 -19.72
N SER A 146 1.10 7.67 -20.99
CA SER A 146 1.60 9.00 -21.39
C SER A 146 0.80 10.16 -20.79
N LYS A 147 -0.51 9.98 -20.54
CA LYS A 147 -1.36 10.98 -19.88
C LYS A 147 -1.08 11.05 -18.38
N LEU A 148 -0.81 9.93 -17.73
CA LEU A 148 -0.43 9.89 -16.32
C LEU A 148 0.89 10.63 -16.08
N GLU A 149 1.89 10.47 -16.96
CA GLU A 149 3.15 11.22 -16.87
C GLU A 149 2.96 12.72 -17.08
N VAL A 150 2.12 13.11 -18.04
CA VAL A 150 1.75 14.52 -18.25
C VAL A 150 1.02 15.08 -17.04
N LEU A 151 0.07 14.35 -16.47
CA LEU A 151 -0.66 14.75 -15.26
C LEU A 151 0.31 14.96 -14.10
N ARG A 152 1.21 14.01 -13.84
CA ARG A 152 2.20 14.10 -12.75
C ARG A 152 3.03 15.38 -12.86
N LEU A 153 3.59 15.65 -14.04
CA LEU A 153 4.46 16.83 -14.20
C LEU A 153 3.66 18.14 -14.21
N TYR A 154 2.49 18.16 -14.87
CA TYR A 154 1.68 19.36 -15.01
C TYR A 154 0.95 19.73 -13.71
N ALA A 155 0.32 18.79 -13.01
CA ALA A 155 -0.26 19.06 -11.70
C ALA A 155 0.84 19.39 -10.68
N GLY A 156 2.00 18.75 -10.77
CA GLY A 156 3.18 19.01 -9.91
C GLY A 156 3.94 20.32 -10.16
N GLY A 157 3.40 21.25 -10.94
CA GLY A 157 3.94 22.62 -11.04
C GLY A 157 4.70 22.99 -12.32
N LEU A 158 5.04 22.03 -13.21
CA LEU A 158 5.69 22.34 -14.50
C LEU A 158 4.73 22.89 -15.56
N SER A 159 5.09 24.00 -16.22
CA SER A 159 4.30 24.51 -17.36
C SER A 159 4.24 23.49 -18.50
N ALA A 160 3.22 23.56 -19.37
CA ALA A 160 3.09 22.66 -20.52
C ALA A 160 4.35 22.65 -21.42
N LYS A 161 5.05 23.78 -21.54
CA LYS A 161 6.32 23.89 -22.26
C LYS A 161 7.45 23.10 -21.58
N GLN A 162 7.53 23.14 -20.25
CA GLN A 162 8.51 22.36 -19.50
C GLN A 162 8.20 20.86 -19.54
N VAL A 163 6.92 20.48 -19.49
CA VAL A 163 6.48 19.08 -19.64
C VAL A 163 6.81 18.56 -21.02
N ALA A 164 6.51 19.33 -22.08
CA ALA A 164 6.85 18.99 -23.46
C ALA A 164 8.35 18.73 -23.64
N HIS A 165 9.19 19.62 -23.09
CA HIS A 165 10.64 19.43 -23.13
C HIS A 165 11.11 18.19 -22.35
N ARG A 166 10.51 17.91 -21.18
CA ARG A 166 10.92 16.80 -20.32
C ARG A 166 10.52 15.42 -20.86
N LEU A 167 9.39 15.35 -21.57
CA LEU A 167 8.86 14.11 -22.13
C LEU A 167 9.17 13.92 -23.62
N ASP A 168 9.94 14.83 -24.22
CA ASP A 168 10.22 14.88 -25.67
C ASP A 168 8.94 14.83 -26.52
N LEU A 169 7.94 15.61 -26.11
CA LEU A 169 6.65 15.73 -26.79
C LEU A 169 6.49 17.12 -27.41
N ALA A 170 5.72 17.21 -28.49
CA ALA A 170 5.29 18.51 -29.01
C ALA A 170 4.39 19.24 -27.98
N LEU A 171 4.56 20.57 -27.86
CA LEU A 171 3.75 21.39 -26.95
C LEU A 171 2.24 21.21 -27.19
N ASN A 172 1.82 21.10 -28.46
CA ASN A 172 0.42 20.86 -28.81
C ASN A 172 -0.09 19.51 -28.30
N THR A 173 0.75 18.47 -28.31
CA THR A 173 0.40 17.16 -27.76
C THR A 173 0.20 17.23 -26.24
N VAL A 174 1.08 17.92 -25.52
CA VAL A 174 0.93 18.11 -24.07
C VAL A 174 -0.32 18.90 -23.74
N ASN A 175 -0.59 20.00 -24.46
CA ASN A 175 -1.82 20.78 -24.27
C ASN A 175 -3.08 19.95 -24.52
N LYS A 176 -3.07 19.11 -25.56
CA LYS A 176 -4.14 18.16 -25.84
C LYS A 176 -4.33 17.17 -24.69
N TYR A 177 -3.26 16.56 -24.20
CA TYR A 177 -3.34 15.62 -23.07
C TYR A 177 -3.86 16.29 -21.80
N VAL A 178 -3.39 17.48 -21.45
CA VAL A 178 -3.91 18.24 -20.29
C VAL A 178 -5.40 18.53 -20.43
N SER A 179 -5.87 18.89 -21.63
CA SER A 179 -7.31 19.08 -21.88
C SER A 179 -8.09 17.79 -21.65
N GLU A 180 -7.67 16.70 -22.28
CA GLU A 180 -8.34 15.39 -22.17
C GLU A 180 -8.35 14.88 -20.72
N ILE A 181 -7.26 15.06 -19.97
CA ILE A 181 -7.21 14.71 -18.54
C ILE A 181 -8.26 15.52 -17.75
N LYS A 182 -8.31 16.85 -17.94
CA LYS A 182 -9.31 17.69 -17.27
C LYS A 182 -10.74 17.31 -17.67
N ASP A 183 -10.97 16.92 -18.92
CA ASP A 183 -12.27 16.47 -19.41
C ASP A 183 -12.69 15.18 -18.72
N GLU A 184 -11.79 14.21 -18.57
CA GLU A 184 -12.05 12.99 -17.82
C GLU A 184 -12.47 13.34 -16.37
N TYR A 185 -11.70 14.14 -15.63
CA TYR A 185 -12.06 14.49 -14.24
C TYR A 185 -13.42 15.20 -14.14
N ARG A 186 -13.81 15.97 -15.16
CA ARG A 186 -15.15 16.59 -15.22
C ARG A 186 -16.27 15.57 -15.40
N LYS A 187 -16.07 14.54 -16.21
CA LYS A 187 -17.10 13.50 -16.48
C LYS A 187 -17.51 12.76 -15.22
N VAL A 188 -16.58 12.57 -14.28
CA VAL A 188 -16.82 11.94 -12.98
C VAL A 188 -17.18 12.95 -11.88
N GLY A 189 -17.44 14.22 -12.23
CA GLY A 189 -17.88 15.25 -11.29
C GLY A 189 -16.79 15.78 -10.34
N ARG A 190 -15.54 15.36 -10.52
CA ARG A 190 -14.40 15.70 -9.65
C ARG A 190 -13.71 17.02 -10.03
N LEU A 191 -14.17 17.66 -11.09
CA LEU A 191 -13.71 18.98 -11.52
C LEU A 191 -14.93 19.78 -12.04
N SER A 192 -15.11 21.03 -11.61
CA SER A 192 -16.27 21.86 -12.02
C SER A 192 -15.85 23.00 -12.94
N GLN A 193 -14.82 23.76 -12.55
CA GLN A 193 -14.11 24.74 -13.39
C GLN A 193 -12.62 24.65 -13.06
N GLY A 194 -11.87 23.92 -13.90
CA GLY A 194 -10.57 23.36 -13.52
C GLY A 194 -9.41 24.35 -13.50
N ASP A 195 -9.13 24.90 -12.33
CA ASP A 195 -7.82 25.48 -12.04
C ASP A 195 -6.78 24.37 -11.77
N ARG A 196 -5.51 24.75 -11.87
CA ARG A 196 -4.40 23.81 -11.70
C ARG A 196 -4.31 23.24 -10.28
N VAL A 197 -4.79 24.00 -9.28
CA VAL A 197 -4.75 23.66 -7.86
C VAL A 197 -5.74 22.53 -7.54
N THR A 198 -6.93 22.56 -8.12
CA THR A 198 -7.92 21.50 -7.95
C THR A 198 -7.44 20.24 -8.65
N LEU A 199 -6.88 20.34 -9.86
CA LEU A 199 -6.27 19.20 -10.55
C LEU A 199 -5.11 18.58 -9.75
N PHE A 200 -4.32 19.41 -9.04
CA PHE A 200 -3.31 18.91 -8.11
C PHE A 200 -3.93 18.14 -6.95
N ARG A 201 -4.95 18.68 -6.29
CA ARG A 201 -5.64 18.00 -5.19
C ARG A 201 -6.23 16.66 -5.61
N GLU A 202 -6.86 16.60 -6.78
CA GLU A 202 -7.41 15.34 -7.31
C GLU A 202 -6.31 14.34 -7.67
N ALA A 203 -5.21 14.79 -8.28
CA ALA A 203 -4.08 13.92 -8.59
C ALA A 203 -3.38 13.39 -7.32
N VAL A 204 -3.39 14.15 -6.23
CA VAL A 204 -2.94 13.69 -4.91
C VAL A 204 -3.93 12.69 -4.32
N HIS A 205 -5.24 12.97 -4.38
CA HIS A 205 -6.30 12.05 -3.97
C HIS A 205 -6.19 10.69 -4.67
N ASP A 206 -5.84 10.71 -5.96
CA ASP A 206 -5.67 9.51 -6.80
C ASP A 206 -4.29 8.85 -6.64
N GLY A 207 -3.43 9.38 -5.77
CA GLY A 207 -2.10 8.82 -5.51
C GLY A 207 -1.09 8.98 -6.67
N ILE A 208 -1.39 9.83 -7.65
CA ILE A 208 -0.53 10.15 -8.79
C ILE A 208 0.60 11.10 -8.37
N LEU A 209 0.32 11.97 -7.38
CA LEU A 209 1.26 12.91 -6.79
C LEU A 209 1.42 12.70 -5.27
N PRO A 210 2.61 12.99 -4.72
CA PRO A 210 2.79 13.06 -3.28
C PRO A 210 2.09 14.30 -2.69
N ASP A 211 1.51 14.15 -1.50
CA ASP A 211 1.12 15.26 -0.61
C ASP A 211 2.31 16.21 -0.31
#